data_AF-A0A952MGV7-F1
#
_entry.id   AF-A0A952MGV7-F1
#
_cell.length_a   1.000
_cell.length_b   1.000
_cell.length_c   1.000
_cell.angle_alpha   90.00
_cell.angle_beta   90.00
_cell.angle_gamma   90.00
#
_symmetry.space_group_name_H-M   'P 1'
#
loop_
_entity.id
_entity.type
_entity.pdbx_description
1 polymer ?
#
loop_
_entity_poly.entity_id
_entity_poly.type
_entity_poly.pdbx_seq_one_letter_code
_entity_poly.pdbx_strand_id
1 'polypeptide(L)'
;MKNGQLRFEFFLSRLETLLAKAARQKNPALWLYQNDARTPLFMLEGLAKLYSGIHNKNKFEKLKAHFKLLEDTLGAIDYYDAFAKEFAANKKIPKEVTAYMQAQSREKIQSLNEILKEKKWLGEEGKRIKKTRKKLSKANWLDEKEEIKCIEEFYISAINKILEFINEKDFTFTDVENDVHEFRRKLRWLSIYPQALRGCIQLSKTKTAMPKFLSKYLTKEITGSKYNVMPDAGDQQVFLLLDKNRFYALSWMIAELGSLKDNGLRAEAIKEALLQTSLKDEKTALARAYKIAGTGQLTIKQVIEKAQELCRVYFKEKNLETLIKGIAGIKK
;
A
#
# COMPACT_ATOMS: atom_id res chain seq x y z
N MET A 1 -15.60 -7.33 -23.16
CA MET A 1 -14.82 -6.18 -22.64
C MET A 1 -13.35 -6.59 -22.59
N LYS A 2 -12.41 -5.70 -22.89
CA LYS A 2 -10.97 -6.01 -22.80
C LYS A 2 -10.53 -6.16 -21.34
N ASN A 3 -9.47 -6.94 -21.08
CA ASN A 3 -9.09 -7.40 -19.74
C ASN A 3 -8.82 -6.24 -18.75
N GLY A 4 -8.15 -5.17 -19.20
CA GLY A 4 -7.93 -3.98 -18.37
C GLY A 4 -9.21 -3.32 -17.84
N GLN A 5 -10.25 -3.20 -18.67
CA GLN A 5 -11.53 -2.63 -18.23
C GLN A 5 -12.22 -3.54 -17.20
N LEU A 6 -12.17 -4.85 -17.40
CA LEU A 6 -12.78 -5.84 -16.50
C LEU A 6 -12.14 -5.82 -15.11
N ARG A 7 -10.82 -5.58 -15.01
CA ARG A 7 -10.12 -5.45 -13.73
C ARG A 7 -10.61 -4.25 -12.93
N PHE A 8 -10.79 -3.10 -13.58
CA PHE A 8 -11.43 -1.94 -12.91
C PHE A 8 -12.86 -2.26 -12.49
N GLU A 9 -13.66 -2.86 -13.37
CA GLU A 9 -15.06 -3.16 -13.09
C GLU A 9 -15.24 -4.07 -11.87
N PHE A 10 -14.36 -5.04 -11.69
CA PHE A 10 -14.37 -5.92 -10.52
C PHE A 10 -14.25 -5.14 -9.19
N PHE A 11 -13.25 -4.28 -9.06
CA PHE A 11 -13.05 -3.51 -7.83
C PHE A 11 -14.07 -2.36 -7.68
N LEU A 12 -14.53 -1.77 -8.79
CA LEU A 12 -15.60 -0.79 -8.78
C LEU A 12 -16.92 -1.39 -8.28
N SER A 13 -17.28 -2.59 -8.73
CA SER A 13 -18.49 -3.29 -8.28
C SER A 13 -18.43 -3.63 -6.79
N ARG A 14 -17.26 -4.07 -6.30
CA ARG A 14 -17.03 -4.28 -4.85
C ARG A 14 -17.20 -2.99 -4.07
N LEU A 15 -16.55 -1.91 -4.50
CA LEU A 15 -16.65 -0.61 -3.86
C LEU A 15 -18.09 -0.07 -3.89
N GLU A 16 -18.79 -0.18 -5.01
CA GLU A 16 -20.18 0.24 -5.15
C GLU A 16 -21.11 -0.53 -4.20
N THR A 17 -20.90 -1.83 -4.02
CA THR A 17 -21.64 -2.64 -3.05
C THR A 17 -21.43 -2.13 -1.62
N LEU A 18 -20.18 -1.80 -1.25
CA LEU A 18 -19.85 -1.25 0.05
C LEU A 18 -20.47 0.14 0.25
N LEU A 19 -20.38 1.02 -0.75
CA LEU A 19 -20.98 2.35 -0.72
C LEU A 19 -22.51 2.28 -0.58
N ALA A 20 -23.17 1.38 -1.30
CA ALA A 20 -24.62 1.19 -1.21
C ALA A 20 -25.07 0.72 0.18
N LYS A 21 -24.30 -0.16 0.83
CA LYS A 21 -24.55 -0.59 2.21
C LYS A 21 -24.27 0.52 3.22
N ALA A 22 -23.15 1.23 3.05
CA ALA A 22 -22.75 2.36 3.89
C ALA A 22 -23.76 3.51 3.86
N ALA A 23 -24.37 3.79 2.70
CA ALA A 23 -25.38 4.84 2.54
C ALA A 23 -26.61 4.66 3.44
N ARG A 24 -26.88 3.42 3.90
CA ARG A 24 -28.00 3.08 4.79
C ARG A 24 -27.64 3.16 6.27
N GLN A 25 -26.40 3.50 6.60
CA GLN A 25 -25.89 3.51 7.95
C GLN A 25 -25.96 4.92 8.53
N LYS A 26 -26.11 5.02 9.85
CA LYS A 26 -26.05 6.30 10.57
C LYS A 26 -24.69 7.01 10.38
N ASN A 27 -23.61 6.24 10.29
CA ASN A 27 -22.26 6.74 10.01
C ASN A 27 -21.63 5.95 8.85
N PRO A 28 -21.80 6.41 7.60
CA PRO A 28 -21.28 5.72 6.42
C PRO A 28 -19.75 5.54 6.43
N ALA A 29 -18.99 6.57 6.82
CA ALA A 29 -17.53 6.50 6.89
C ALA A 29 -17.02 5.43 7.87
N LEU A 30 -17.58 5.39 9.09
CA LEU A 30 -17.22 4.37 10.08
C LEU A 30 -17.54 2.96 9.56
N TRP A 31 -18.70 2.79 8.94
CA TRP A 31 -19.08 1.50 8.37
C TRP A 31 -18.12 1.07 7.26
N LEU A 32 -17.73 1.97 6.36
CA LEU A 32 -16.75 1.68 5.29
C LEU A 32 -15.38 1.29 5.85
N TYR A 33 -14.92 1.99 6.89
CA TYR A 33 -13.69 1.65 7.59
C TYR A 33 -13.74 0.22 8.17
N GLN A 34 -14.84 -0.13 8.84
CA GLN A 34 -15.03 -1.44 9.46
C GLN A 34 -15.30 -2.58 8.47
N ASN A 35 -15.64 -2.27 7.21
CA ASN A 35 -16.02 -3.25 6.19
C ASN A 35 -15.07 -3.26 4.98
N ASP A 36 -13.78 -3.03 5.23
CA ASP A 36 -12.69 -3.20 4.26
C ASP A 36 -12.87 -2.42 2.94
N ALA A 37 -13.43 -1.21 3.00
CA ALA A 37 -13.52 -0.35 1.80
C ALA A 37 -12.16 0.13 1.29
N ARG A 38 -11.15 0.14 2.16
CA ARG A 38 -9.78 0.55 1.83
C ARG A 38 -9.14 -0.36 0.79
N THR A 39 -9.35 -1.68 0.88
CA THR A 39 -8.77 -2.64 -0.06
C THR A 39 -9.19 -2.41 -1.51
N PRO A 40 -10.48 -2.37 -1.90
CA PRO A 40 -10.85 -2.11 -3.30
C PRO A 40 -10.42 -0.71 -3.77
N LEU A 41 -10.40 0.30 -2.89
CA LEU A 41 -9.85 1.63 -3.24
C LEU A 41 -8.37 1.57 -3.58
N PHE A 42 -7.58 0.84 -2.77
CA PHE A 42 -6.15 0.70 -2.99
C PHE A 42 -5.83 -0.08 -4.28
N MET A 43 -6.62 -1.10 -4.61
CA MET A 43 -6.51 -1.82 -5.89
C MET A 43 -6.85 -0.92 -7.08
N LEU A 44 -7.88 -0.07 -6.95
CA LEU A 44 -8.26 0.92 -7.97
C LEU A 44 -7.21 2.02 -8.14
N GLU A 45 -6.58 2.48 -7.06
CA GLU A 45 -5.42 3.39 -7.12
C GLU A 45 -4.26 2.74 -7.88
N GLY A 46 -3.93 1.48 -7.57
CA GLY A 46 -2.87 0.73 -8.23
C GLY A 46 -3.11 0.57 -9.72
N LEU A 47 -4.32 0.16 -10.11
CA LEU A 47 -4.72 0.11 -11.52
C LEU A 47 -4.59 1.48 -12.18
N ALA A 48 -5.13 2.54 -11.57
CA ALA A 48 -5.07 3.88 -12.15
C ALA A 48 -3.63 4.40 -12.28
N LYS A 49 -2.75 4.08 -11.33
CA LYS A 49 -1.32 4.41 -11.39
C LYS A 49 -0.60 3.67 -12.51
N LEU A 50 -0.87 2.38 -12.69
CA LEU A 50 -0.26 1.59 -13.75
C LEU A 50 -0.74 2.06 -15.12
N TYR A 51 -2.05 2.21 -15.32
CA TYR A 51 -2.62 2.64 -16.60
C TYR A 51 -2.38 4.12 -16.92
N SER A 52 -1.97 4.96 -15.96
CA SER A 52 -1.45 6.30 -16.29
C SER A 52 -0.08 6.26 -16.96
N GLY A 53 0.69 5.19 -16.77
CA GLY A 53 1.95 4.93 -17.47
C GLY A 53 1.79 4.20 -18.81
N ILE A 54 0.67 3.49 -19.02
CA ILE A 54 0.43 2.67 -20.22
C ILE A 54 -0.54 3.34 -21.21
N HIS A 55 -1.46 4.18 -20.72
CA HIS A 55 -2.56 4.74 -21.50
C HIS A 55 -2.56 6.28 -21.45
N ASN A 56 -3.72 6.91 -21.50
CA ASN A 56 -3.87 8.35 -21.35
C ASN A 56 -3.57 8.79 -19.90
N LYS A 57 -2.33 9.22 -19.68
CA LYS A 57 -1.82 9.73 -18.39
C LYS A 57 -2.81 10.63 -17.67
N ASN A 58 -3.27 11.71 -18.31
CA ASN A 58 -4.14 12.70 -17.68
C ASN A 58 -5.48 12.14 -17.19
N LYS A 59 -6.07 11.20 -17.94
CA LYS A 59 -7.33 10.57 -17.58
C LYS A 59 -7.18 9.66 -16.36
N PHE A 60 -6.15 8.83 -16.35
CA PHE A 60 -5.90 7.87 -15.28
C PHE A 60 -5.34 8.52 -14.02
N GLU A 61 -4.53 9.57 -14.14
CA GLU A 61 -4.09 10.38 -12.99
C GLU A 61 -5.27 11.01 -12.24
N LYS A 62 -6.28 11.51 -12.96
CA LYS A 62 -7.53 12.00 -12.34
C LYS A 62 -8.30 10.91 -11.61
N LEU A 63 -8.31 9.67 -12.14
CA LEU A 63 -8.95 8.54 -11.47
C LEU A 63 -8.16 8.15 -10.21
N LYS A 64 -6.84 8.04 -10.33
CA LYS A 64 -5.92 7.76 -9.22
C LYS A 64 -6.15 8.73 -8.07
N ALA A 65 -6.20 10.03 -8.34
CA ALA A 65 -6.43 11.05 -7.31
C ALA A 65 -7.75 10.86 -6.55
N HIS A 66 -8.82 10.43 -7.22
CA HIS A 66 -10.10 10.16 -6.55
C HIS A 66 -10.04 8.95 -5.62
N PHE A 67 -9.41 7.86 -6.05
CA PHE A 67 -9.28 6.66 -5.23
C PHE A 67 -8.32 6.88 -4.07
N LYS A 68 -7.17 7.51 -4.35
CA LYS A 68 -6.16 7.87 -3.37
C LYS A 68 -6.74 8.77 -2.26
N LEU A 69 -7.58 9.75 -2.61
CA LEU A 69 -8.21 10.60 -1.59
C LEU A 69 -8.99 9.78 -0.56
N LEU A 70 -9.84 8.85 -1.00
CA LEU A 70 -10.59 8.00 -0.06
C LEU A 70 -9.69 6.98 0.66
N GLU A 71 -8.71 6.40 -0.03
CA GLU A 71 -7.76 5.44 0.57
C GLU A 71 -6.92 6.09 1.66
N ASP A 72 -6.35 7.28 1.40
CA ASP A 72 -5.54 8.02 2.36
C ASP A 72 -6.40 8.45 3.57
N THR A 73 -7.64 8.91 3.37
CA THR A 73 -8.52 9.28 4.49
C THR A 73 -8.88 8.06 5.35
N LEU A 74 -9.18 6.90 4.73
CA LEU A 74 -9.38 5.65 5.47
C LEU A 74 -8.09 5.19 6.18
N GLY A 75 -6.93 5.38 5.56
CA GLY A 75 -5.63 5.11 6.18
C GLY A 75 -5.34 5.99 7.39
N ALA A 76 -5.80 7.25 7.39
CA ALA A 76 -5.69 8.14 8.54
C ALA A 76 -6.60 7.71 9.70
N ILE A 77 -7.82 7.25 9.41
CA ILE A 77 -8.71 6.66 10.43
C ILE A 77 -8.03 5.44 11.07
N ASP A 78 -7.49 4.56 10.23
CA ASP A 78 -6.80 3.34 10.65
C ASP A 78 -5.60 3.62 11.56
N TYR A 79 -4.77 4.61 11.20
CA TYR A 79 -3.62 5.04 12.00
C TYR A 79 -4.02 5.43 13.43
N TYR A 80 -4.98 6.36 13.56
CA TYR A 80 -5.40 6.85 14.88
C TYR A 80 -6.18 5.80 15.67
N ASP A 81 -7.04 5.01 15.02
CA ASP A 81 -7.82 3.96 15.69
C ASP A 81 -6.93 2.80 16.16
N ALA A 82 -5.95 2.38 15.36
CA ALA A 82 -5.02 1.32 15.73
C ALA A 82 -4.19 1.71 16.96
N PHE A 83 -3.61 2.91 16.97
CA PHE A 83 -2.85 3.40 18.13
C PHE A 83 -3.75 3.66 19.33
N ALA A 84 -4.97 4.18 19.15
CA ALA A 84 -5.92 4.31 20.24
C ALA A 84 -6.20 2.97 20.94
N LYS A 85 -6.40 1.90 20.17
CA LYS A 85 -6.63 0.54 20.71
C LYS A 85 -5.39 -0.02 21.37
N GLU A 86 -4.23 0.11 20.73
CA GLU A 86 -2.96 -0.33 21.28
C GLU A 86 -2.66 0.37 22.62
N PHE A 87 -2.88 1.69 22.68
CA PHE A 87 -2.58 2.50 23.86
C PHE A 87 -3.57 2.26 24.99
N ALA A 88 -4.85 2.05 24.68
CA ALA A 88 -5.85 1.66 25.67
C ALA A 88 -5.50 0.32 26.36
N ALA A 89 -4.84 -0.60 25.64
CA ALA A 89 -4.41 -1.89 26.19
C ALA A 89 -3.16 -1.76 27.11
N ASN A 90 -2.40 -0.67 27.01
CA ASN A 90 -1.18 -0.46 27.78
C ASN A 90 -1.39 0.55 28.92
N LYS A 91 -1.56 0.04 30.16
CA LYS A 91 -1.77 0.86 31.37
C LYS A 91 -0.66 1.88 31.68
N LYS A 92 0.53 1.76 31.07
CA LYS A 92 1.63 2.73 31.23
C LYS A 92 1.41 3.99 30.39
N ILE A 93 0.53 3.94 29.39
CA ILE A 93 0.25 5.08 28.52
C ILE A 93 -0.78 5.98 29.20
N PRO A 94 -0.51 7.31 29.32
CA PRO A 94 -1.45 8.23 29.92
C PRO A 94 -2.81 8.23 29.23
N LYS A 95 -3.88 8.41 30.01
CA LYS A 95 -5.26 8.39 29.47
C LYS A 95 -5.48 9.51 28.47
N GLU A 96 -4.82 10.65 28.67
CA GLU A 96 -4.90 11.83 27.81
C GLU A 96 -4.35 11.53 26.40
N VAL A 97 -3.28 10.74 26.31
CA VAL A 97 -2.72 10.28 25.02
C VAL A 97 -3.71 9.40 24.26
N THR A 98 -4.32 8.44 24.97
CA THR A 98 -5.33 7.56 24.39
C THR A 98 -6.58 8.35 23.95
N ALA A 99 -7.05 9.28 24.79
CA ALA A 99 -8.21 10.12 24.50
C ALA A 99 -7.99 11.01 23.28
N TYR A 100 -6.78 11.57 23.11
CA TYR A 100 -6.39 12.33 21.92
C TYR A 100 -6.47 11.47 20.65
N MET A 101 -5.88 10.27 20.66
CA MET A 101 -5.91 9.35 19.51
C MET A 101 -7.34 8.98 19.11
N GLN A 102 -8.20 8.69 20.09
CA GLN A 102 -9.62 8.43 19.85
C GLN A 102 -10.35 9.65 19.28
N ALA A 103 -10.03 10.86 19.75
CA ALA A 103 -10.62 12.09 19.23
C ALA A 103 -10.21 12.33 17.77
N GLN A 104 -8.93 12.14 17.44
CA GLN A 104 -8.45 12.24 16.06
C GLN A 104 -9.09 11.21 15.13
N SER A 105 -9.25 9.96 15.57
CA SER A 105 -9.98 8.95 14.79
C SER A 105 -11.41 9.39 14.47
N ARG A 106 -12.15 9.93 15.46
CA ARG A 106 -13.50 10.49 15.25
C ARG A 106 -13.50 11.66 14.27
N GLU A 107 -12.52 12.56 14.37
CA GLU A 107 -12.35 13.68 13.45
C GLU A 107 -12.13 13.20 12.01
N LYS A 108 -11.26 12.21 11.79
CA LYS A 108 -10.99 11.67 10.44
C LYS A 108 -12.19 10.91 9.88
N ILE A 109 -12.97 10.23 10.73
CA ILE A 109 -14.27 9.63 10.33
C ILE A 109 -15.23 10.72 9.85
N GLN A 110 -15.32 11.84 10.58
CA GLN A 110 -16.18 12.96 10.19
C GLN A 110 -15.73 13.58 8.86
N SER A 111 -14.43 13.82 8.69
CA SER A 111 -13.85 14.31 7.43
C SER A 111 -14.17 13.38 6.25
N LEU A 112 -14.11 12.06 6.45
CA LEU A 112 -14.51 11.11 5.40
C LEU A 112 -16.00 11.21 5.05
N ASN A 113 -16.90 11.41 6.02
CA ASN A 113 -18.33 11.62 5.73
C ASN A 113 -18.55 12.87 4.87
N GLU A 114 -17.84 13.95 5.16
CA GLU A 114 -17.87 15.19 4.38
C GLU A 114 -17.38 14.94 2.95
N ILE A 115 -16.23 14.29 2.78
CA ILE A 115 -15.69 13.93 1.46
C ILE A 115 -16.68 13.05 0.67
N LEU A 116 -17.30 12.05 1.30
CA LEU A 116 -18.25 11.15 0.65
C LEU A 116 -19.46 11.91 0.10
N LYS A 117 -19.95 12.91 0.84
CA LYS A 117 -21.05 13.79 0.44
C LYS A 117 -20.63 14.79 -0.63
N GLU A 118 -19.62 15.61 -0.35
CA GLU A 118 -19.16 16.69 -1.24
C GLU A 118 -18.67 16.18 -2.60
N LYS A 119 -17.93 15.07 -2.61
CA LYS A 119 -17.42 14.47 -3.84
C LYS A 119 -18.44 13.54 -4.51
N LYS A 120 -19.66 13.45 -4.00
CA LYS A 120 -20.80 12.69 -4.54
C LYS A 120 -20.49 11.20 -4.73
N TRP A 121 -19.87 10.60 -3.71
CA TRP A 121 -19.69 9.15 -3.60
C TRP A 121 -20.95 8.47 -3.07
N LEU A 122 -21.69 9.15 -2.18
CA LEU A 122 -22.97 8.70 -1.61
C LEU A 122 -24.13 9.64 -2.00
N GLY A 123 -25.36 9.20 -1.74
CA GLY A 123 -26.60 9.95 -1.97
C GLY A 123 -27.31 9.59 -3.29
N GLU A 124 -28.51 10.15 -3.51
CA GLU A 124 -29.31 9.96 -4.74
C GLU A 124 -28.55 10.35 -6.02
N GLU A 125 -27.59 11.27 -5.89
CA GLU A 125 -26.66 11.66 -6.94
C GLU A 125 -25.30 10.94 -6.89
N GLY A 126 -25.20 9.72 -6.32
CA GLY A 126 -23.98 8.88 -6.21
C GLY A 126 -23.32 8.56 -7.57
N LYS A 127 -22.88 9.60 -8.27
CA LYS A 127 -22.54 9.62 -9.69
C LYS A 127 -21.06 9.30 -9.89
N ARG A 128 -20.25 9.23 -8.82
CA ARG A 128 -18.79 9.04 -8.95
C ARG A 128 -18.44 7.73 -9.63
N ILE A 129 -19.00 6.61 -9.17
CA ILE A 129 -18.78 5.28 -9.79
C ILE A 129 -19.24 5.29 -11.26
N LYS A 130 -20.47 5.78 -11.53
CA LYS A 130 -21.00 5.91 -12.90
C LYS A 130 -20.11 6.78 -13.80
N LYS A 131 -19.61 7.92 -13.31
CA LYS A 131 -18.67 8.80 -14.02
C LYS A 131 -17.35 8.09 -14.30
N THR A 132 -16.84 7.31 -13.36
CA THR A 132 -15.63 6.50 -13.56
C THR A 132 -15.85 5.45 -14.63
N ARG A 133 -16.94 4.66 -14.57
CA ARG A 133 -17.29 3.68 -15.61
C ARG A 133 -17.40 4.33 -17.00
N LYS A 134 -18.09 5.47 -17.12
CA LYS A 134 -18.19 6.24 -18.37
C LYS A 134 -16.83 6.73 -18.89
N LYS A 135 -15.90 7.08 -18.00
CA LYS A 135 -14.53 7.40 -18.41
C LYS A 135 -13.85 6.13 -18.92
N LEU A 136 -13.87 5.04 -18.17
CA LEU A 136 -13.22 3.78 -18.54
C LEU A 136 -13.73 3.19 -19.85
N SER A 137 -15.04 3.29 -20.14
CA SER A 137 -15.62 2.80 -21.40
C SER A 137 -15.13 3.54 -22.65
N LYS A 138 -14.61 4.76 -22.48
CA LYS A 138 -14.01 5.58 -23.55
C LYS A 138 -12.49 5.43 -23.63
N ALA A 139 -11.88 4.44 -22.97
CA ALA A 139 -10.45 4.19 -23.09
C ALA A 139 -10.22 3.19 -24.23
N ASN A 140 -9.15 3.41 -24.99
CA ASN A 140 -8.73 2.51 -26.07
C ASN A 140 -7.95 1.34 -25.47
N TRP A 141 -8.65 0.40 -24.85
CA TRP A 141 -8.02 -0.72 -24.17
C TRP A 141 -7.21 -1.59 -25.15
N LEU A 142 -5.98 -1.91 -24.76
CA LEU A 142 -5.07 -2.76 -25.50
C LEU A 142 -5.59 -4.20 -25.57
N ASP A 143 -5.13 -4.96 -26.56
CA ASP A 143 -5.28 -6.40 -26.52
C ASP A 143 -4.38 -7.04 -25.45
N GLU A 144 -4.60 -8.32 -25.20
CA GLU A 144 -3.94 -9.01 -24.10
C GLU A 144 -2.40 -9.06 -24.24
N LYS A 145 -1.88 -9.28 -25.45
CA LYS A 145 -0.43 -9.41 -25.67
C LYS A 145 0.25 -8.06 -25.52
N GLU A 146 -0.31 -7.04 -26.16
CA GLU A 146 0.19 -5.66 -26.08
C GLU A 146 0.13 -5.15 -24.63
N GLU A 147 -0.97 -5.43 -23.93
CA GLU A 147 -1.14 -5.01 -22.55
C GLU A 147 -0.09 -5.63 -21.61
N ILE A 148 0.18 -6.93 -21.73
CA ILE A 148 1.19 -7.60 -20.89
C ILE A 148 2.59 -7.06 -21.18
N LYS A 149 2.91 -6.75 -22.44
CA LYS A 149 4.18 -6.10 -22.80
C LYS A 149 4.31 -4.71 -22.16
N CYS A 150 3.27 -3.88 -22.23
CA CYS A 150 3.29 -2.58 -21.57
C CYS A 150 3.35 -2.70 -20.03
N ILE A 151 2.74 -3.73 -19.45
CA ILE A 151 2.85 -4.01 -18.00
C ILE A 151 4.29 -4.39 -17.64
N GLU A 152 4.96 -5.21 -18.44
CA GLU A 152 6.37 -5.55 -18.26
C GLU A 152 7.27 -4.31 -18.30
N GLU A 153 7.13 -3.48 -19.35
CA GLU A 153 7.89 -2.22 -19.51
C GLU A 153 7.63 -1.26 -18.33
N PHE A 154 6.39 -1.17 -17.87
CA PHE A 154 6.03 -0.39 -16.69
C PHE A 154 6.71 -0.93 -15.42
N TYR A 155 6.75 -2.25 -15.24
CA TYR A 155 7.44 -2.91 -14.12
C TYR A 155 8.95 -2.65 -14.14
N ILE A 156 9.59 -2.75 -15.31
CA ILE A 156 11.02 -2.42 -15.49
C ILE A 156 11.26 -0.95 -15.12
N SER A 157 10.45 -0.03 -15.63
CA SER A 157 10.55 1.40 -15.29
C SER A 157 10.35 1.65 -13.79
N ALA A 158 9.42 0.94 -13.15
CA ALA A 158 9.18 1.06 -11.71
C ALA A 158 10.37 0.55 -10.89
N ILE A 159 10.98 -0.57 -11.29
CA ILE A 159 12.20 -1.10 -10.66
C ILE A 159 13.36 -0.12 -10.83
N ASN A 160 13.58 0.41 -12.04
CA ASN A 160 14.66 1.37 -12.29
C ASN A 160 14.53 2.62 -11.42
N LYS A 161 13.32 3.18 -11.27
CA LYS A 161 13.07 4.32 -10.38
C LYS A 161 13.33 4.00 -8.90
N ILE A 162 13.18 2.75 -8.48
CA ILE A 162 13.50 2.31 -7.12
C ILE A 162 15.02 2.23 -6.95
N LEU A 163 15.73 1.71 -7.96
CA LEU A 163 17.18 1.63 -7.98
C LEU A 163 17.83 3.02 -8.03
N GLU A 164 17.30 3.92 -8.86
CA GLU A 164 17.71 5.33 -8.92
C GLU A 164 17.56 5.99 -7.54
N PHE A 165 16.38 5.86 -6.92
CA PHE A 165 16.12 6.45 -5.60
C PHE A 165 17.12 5.98 -4.52
N ILE A 166 17.49 4.70 -4.51
CA ILE A 166 18.40 4.18 -3.48
C ILE A 166 19.87 4.51 -3.80
N ASN A 167 20.24 4.55 -5.07
CA ASN A 167 21.59 4.89 -5.53
C ASN A 167 21.89 6.39 -5.36
N GLU A 168 20.95 7.27 -5.68
CA GLU A 168 21.07 8.72 -5.46
C GLU A 168 21.33 9.08 -3.99
N LYS A 169 20.82 8.24 -3.08
CA LYS A 169 21.00 8.39 -1.63
C LYS A 169 22.21 7.64 -1.08
N ASP A 170 22.94 6.89 -1.90
CA ASP A 170 24.00 5.96 -1.47
C ASP A 170 23.57 5.11 -0.25
N PHE A 171 22.35 4.57 -0.32
CA PHE A 171 21.72 3.80 0.77
C PHE A 171 21.66 4.53 2.13
N THR A 172 21.72 5.86 2.12
CA THR A 172 21.71 6.69 3.33
C THR A 172 20.36 7.39 3.46
N PHE A 173 19.57 6.93 4.41
CA PHE A 173 18.33 7.57 4.85
C PHE A 173 18.60 8.57 5.98
N THR A 174 17.87 9.68 5.99
CA THR A 174 17.93 10.71 7.03
C THR A 174 16.58 10.95 7.68
N ASP A 175 15.48 10.52 7.03
CA ASP A 175 14.12 10.72 7.53
C ASP A 175 13.24 9.45 7.40
N VAL A 176 12.45 9.15 8.43
CA VAL A 176 11.62 7.93 8.43
C VAL A 176 10.46 8.03 7.44
N GLU A 177 9.84 9.19 7.30
CA GLU A 177 8.67 9.35 6.42
C GLU A 177 9.08 9.57 4.95
N ASN A 178 10.00 10.50 4.69
CA ASN A 178 10.41 10.89 3.35
C ASN A 178 11.40 9.90 2.70
N ASP A 179 12.12 9.10 3.49
CA ASP A 179 13.02 8.09 2.95
C ASP A 179 12.48 6.67 3.18
N VAL A 180 12.42 6.21 4.43
CA VAL A 180 12.10 4.80 4.73
C VAL A 180 10.68 4.46 4.26
N HIS A 181 9.70 5.30 4.58
CA HIS A 181 8.31 5.06 4.23
C HIS A 181 8.04 5.27 2.74
N GLU A 182 8.55 6.33 2.11
CA GLU A 182 8.45 6.50 0.65
C GLU A 182 9.12 5.35 -0.12
N PHE A 183 10.31 4.94 0.31
CA PHE A 183 11.01 3.80 -0.29
C PHE A 183 10.17 2.51 -0.18
N ARG A 184 9.66 2.21 1.02
CA ARG A 184 8.74 1.09 1.23
C ARG A 184 7.49 1.23 0.36
N ARG A 185 6.92 2.43 0.20
CA ARG A 185 5.73 2.67 -0.64
C ARG A 185 6.04 2.35 -2.10
N LYS A 186 7.23 2.68 -2.61
CA LYS A 186 7.67 2.32 -3.96
C LYS A 186 7.78 0.80 -4.13
N LEU A 187 8.44 0.09 -3.21
CA LEU A 187 8.55 -1.38 -3.23
C LEU A 187 7.17 -2.05 -3.17
N ARG A 188 6.29 -1.57 -2.27
CA ARG A 188 4.95 -2.13 -2.07
C ARG A 188 4.12 -2.15 -3.35
N TRP A 189 4.29 -1.19 -4.25
CA TRP A 189 3.56 -1.22 -5.51
C TRP A 189 3.86 -2.48 -6.34
N LEU A 190 5.12 -2.93 -6.37
CA LEU A 190 5.52 -4.14 -7.11
C LEU A 190 4.86 -5.42 -6.57
N SER A 191 4.51 -5.47 -5.29
CA SER A 191 3.78 -6.62 -4.69
C SER A 191 2.26 -6.50 -4.77
N ILE A 192 1.74 -5.29 -5.00
CA ILE A 192 0.29 -5.03 -5.08
C ILE A 192 -0.25 -5.18 -6.49
N TYR A 193 0.52 -4.82 -7.52
CA TYR A 193 0.04 -4.95 -8.90
C TYR A 193 -0.42 -6.37 -9.27
N PRO A 194 0.18 -7.49 -8.80
CA PRO A 194 -0.35 -8.82 -9.11
C PRO A 194 -1.79 -9.02 -8.60
N GLN A 195 -2.10 -8.49 -7.41
CA GLN A 195 -3.45 -8.53 -6.83
C GLN A 195 -4.41 -7.63 -7.62
N ALA A 196 -3.99 -6.41 -7.94
CA ALA A 196 -4.79 -5.45 -8.69
C ALA A 196 -5.05 -5.91 -10.14
N LEU A 197 -4.08 -6.58 -10.77
CA LEU A 197 -4.18 -7.03 -12.15
C LEU A 197 -4.94 -8.35 -12.31
N ARG A 198 -5.31 -9.03 -11.22
CA ARG A 198 -6.16 -10.23 -11.22
C ARG A 198 -5.67 -11.32 -12.18
N GLY A 199 -4.50 -11.89 -11.88
CA GLY A 199 -4.03 -13.14 -12.50
C GLY A 199 -3.12 -12.97 -13.72
N CYS A 200 -2.90 -11.73 -14.17
CA CYS A 200 -2.04 -11.42 -15.32
C CYS A 200 -0.54 -11.46 -15.00
N ILE A 201 -0.22 -11.38 -13.71
CA ILE A 201 1.12 -11.59 -13.19
C ILE A 201 1.09 -12.88 -12.39
N GLN A 202 2.00 -13.79 -12.70
CA GLN A 202 2.12 -15.09 -12.04
C GLN A 202 3.55 -15.32 -11.57
N LEU A 203 3.71 -16.20 -10.58
CA LEU A 203 5.04 -16.62 -10.13
C LEU A 203 5.57 -17.73 -11.04
N SER A 204 6.81 -17.58 -11.49
CA SER A 204 7.51 -18.60 -12.27
C SER A 204 7.69 -19.87 -11.45
N LYS A 205 7.64 -21.03 -12.11
CA LYS A 205 8.13 -22.27 -11.50
C LYS A 205 9.65 -22.19 -11.34
N THR A 206 10.13 -22.43 -10.12
CA THR A 206 11.55 -22.50 -9.83
C THR A 206 12.14 -23.79 -10.43
N LYS A 207 12.73 -23.70 -11.63
CA LYS A 207 13.37 -24.85 -12.31
C LYS A 207 14.84 -25.03 -11.91
N THR A 208 15.51 -23.94 -11.53
CA THR A 208 16.91 -23.95 -11.11
C THR A 208 17.01 -23.97 -9.60
N ALA A 209 18.07 -24.59 -9.05
CA ALA A 209 18.34 -24.54 -7.62
C ALA A 209 18.34 -23.08 -7.13
N MET A 210 17.61 -22.82 -6.04
CA MET A 210 17.53 -21.49 -5.45
C MET A 210 18.91 -21.06 -4.93
N PRO A 211 19.38 -19.84 -5.24
CA PRO A 211 20.57 -19.29 -4.60
C PRO A 211 20.47 -19.32 -3.07
N LYS A 212 21.50 -19.84 -2.39
CA LYS A 212 21.49 -20.04 -0.93
C LYS A 212 21.17 -18.75 -0.16
N PHE A 213 21.62 -17.59 -0.63
CA PHE A 213 21.41 -16.32 0.06
C PHE A 213 19.92 -15.91 0.15
N LEU A 214 19.04 -16.44 -0.70
CA LEU A 214 17.62 -16.12 -0.67
C LEU A 214 16.89 -16.77 0.51
N SER A 215 17.42 -17.86 1.07
CA SER A 215 16.74 -18.65 2.10
C SER A 215 16.31 -17.82 3.33
N LYS A 216 17.11 -16.82 3.70
CA LYS A 216 16.82 -15.93 4.84
C LYS A 216 15.55 -15.09 4.67
N TYR A 217 15.10 -14.87 3.44
CA TYR A 217 13.88 -14.13 3.16
C TYR A 217 12.62 -14.99 3.14
N LEU A 218 12.78 -16.32 3.02
CA LEU A 218 11.69 -17.28 2.87
C LEU A 218 11.21 -17.78 4.24
N THR A 219 10.86 -16.85 5.12
CA THR A 219 10.32 -17.20 6.44
C THR A 219 8.93 -17.84 6.32
N LYS A 220 8.44 -18.48 7.39
CA LYS A 220 7.09 -19.08 7.41
C LYS A 220 6.02 -18.02 7.21
N GLU A 221 6.20 -16.85 7.81
CA GLU A 221 5.29 -15.71 7.73
C GLU A 221 5.19 -15.19 6.28
N ILE A 222 6.32 -15.15 5.57
CA ILE A 222 6.37 -14.69 4.18
C ILE A 222 5.80 -15.74 3.23
N THR A 223 6.26 -16.98 3.32
CA THR A 223 5.83 -18.05 2.41
C THR A 223 4.36 -18.45 2.62
N GLY A 224 3.85 -18.32 3.85
CA GLY A 224 2.45 -18.56 4.20
C GLY A 224 1.53 -17.32 4.08
N SER A 225 2.05 -16.16 3.68
CA SER A 225 1.26 -14.93 3.61
C SER A 225 0.19 -15.01 2.51
N LYS A 226 -1.06 -14.67 2.86
CA LYS A 226 -2.17 -14.52 1.89
C LYS A 226 -1.88 -13.49 0.79
N TYR A 227 -1.02 -12.51 1.08
CA TYR A 227 -0.64 -11.47 0.10
C TYR A 227 0.32 -12.00 -0.97
N ASN A 228 0.97 -13.14 -0.71
CA ASN A 228 1.89 -13.80 -1.62
C ASN A 228 1.24 -14.89 -2.47
N VAL A 229 -0.07 -15.07 -2.33
CA VAL A 229 -0.87 -15.94 -3.19
C VAL A 229 -1.32 -15.13 -4.40
N MET A 230 -0.92 -15.55 -5.60
CA MET A 230 -1.33 -14.89 -6.84
C MET A 230 -2.82 -15.12 -7.10
N PRO A 231 -3.57 -14.12 -7.61
CA PRO A 231 -4.94 -14.35 -8.03
C PRO A 231 -5.03 -15.39 -9.16
N ASP A 232 -6.19 -16.03 -9.25
CA ASP A 232 -6.52 -16.92 -10.36
C ASP A 232 -6.37 -16.19 -11.71
N ALA A 233 -5.77 -16.88 -12.68
CA ALA A 233 -5.54 -16.40 -14.04
C ALA A 233 -6.83 -16.26 -14.86
N GLY A 234 -7.88 -16.99 -14.51
CA GLY A 234 -9.10 -17.12 -15.33
C GLY A 234 -8.75 -17.53 -16.75
N ASP A 235 -9.36 -16.84 -17.72
CA ASP A 235 -9.18 -17.13 -19.15
C ASP A 235 -7.92 -16.48 -19.77
N GLN A 236 -7.07 -15.84 -18.96
CA GLN A 236 -5.85 -15.19 -19.43
C GLN A 236 -4.92 -16.22 -20.08
N GLN A 237 -4.34 -15.86 -21.23
CA GLN A 237 -3.47 -16.72 -22.04
C GLN A 237 -2.01 -16.27 -22.00
N VAL A 238 -1.76 -15.00 -21.68
CA VAL A 238 -0.43 -14.37 -21.67
C VAL A 238 -0.15 -13.77 -20.30
N PHE A 239 1.04 -14.01 -19.75
CA PHE A 239 1.39 -13.68 -18.37
C PHE A 239 2.73 -12.99 -18.29
N LEU A 240 2.85 -12.02 -17.39
CA LEU A 240 4.13 -11.58 -16.87
C LEU A 240 4.56 -12.54 -15.75
N LEU A 241 5.75 -13.12 -15.86
CA LEU A 241 6.28 -14.02 -14.84
C LEU A 241 7.26 -13.28 -13.93
N LEU A 242 7.05 -13.39 -12.62
CA LEU A 242 8.00 -12.95 -11.60
C LEU A 242 8.71 -14.16 -10.98
N ASP A 243 9.97 -14.01 -10.61
CA ASP A 243 10.69 -15.02 -9.85
C ASP A 243 10.04 -15.21 -8.48
N LYS A 244 9.64 -16.43 -8.16
CA LYS A 244 8.90 -16.76 -6.94
C LYS A 244 9.68 -16.37 -5.68
N ASN A 245 10.95 -16.73 -5.63
CA ASN A 245 11.75 -16.56 -4.42
C ASN A 245 12.15 -15.10 -4.23
N ARG A 246 12.39 -14.36 -5.31
CA ARG A 246 12.65 -12.92 -5.24
C ARG A 246 11.39 -12.11 -4.98
N PHE A 247 10.22 -12.57 -5.41
CA PHE A 247 8.94 -12.00 -5.00
C PHE A 247 8.72 -12.17 -3.49
N TYR A 248 9.09 -13.33 -2.92
CA TYR A 248 9.09 -13.51 -1.47
C TYR A 248 10.12 -12.61 -0.78
N ALA A 249 11.31 -12.44 -1.35
CA ALA A 249 12.30 -11.49 -0.84
C ALA A 249 11.79 -10.04 -0.85
N LEU A 250 11.09 -9.62 -1.91
CA LEU A 250 10.39 -8.33 -1.96
C LEU A 250 9.33 -8.21 -0.86
N SER A 251 8.49 -9.24 -0.67
CA SER A 251 7.48 -9.25 0.39
C SER A 251 8.12 -9.17 1.78
N TRP A 252 9.24 -9.86 2.01
CA TRP A 252 9.99 -9.79 3.25
C TRP A 252 10.52 -8.38 3.50
N MET A 253 11.16 -7.76 2.50
CA MET A 253 11.67 -6.39 2.62
C MET A 253 10.56 -5.39 2.96
N ILE A 254 9.40 -5.50 2.32
CA ILE A 254 8.25 -4.63 2.60
C ILE A 254 7.74 -4.83 4.04
N ALA A 255 7.75 -6.07 4.54
CA ALA A 255 7.32 -6.40 5.90
C ALA A 255 8.31 -5.85 6.95
N GLU A 256 9.60 -6.07 6.77
CA GLU A 256 10.64 -5.59 7.68
C GLU A 256 10.69 -4.06 7.76
N LEU A 257 10.68 -3.38 6.61
CA LEU A 257 10.59 -1.91 6.58
C LEU A 257 9.28 -1.41 7.20
N GLY A 258 8.20 -2.19 7.08
CA GLY A 258 6.93 -1.89 7.72
C GLY A 258 7.05 -1.93 9.24
N SER A 259 7.61 -3.01 9.77
CA SER A 259 7.86 -3.20 11.20
C SER A 259 8.74 -2.08 11.78
N LEU A 260 9.83 -1.73 11.09
CA LEU A 260 10.71 -0.63 11.48
C LEU A 260 9.98 0.72 11.50
N LYS A 261 9.19 1.00 10.46
CA LYS A 261 8.38 2.22 10.37
C LYS A 261 7.34 2.29 11.48
N ASP A 262 6.58 1.22 11.69
CA ASP A 262 5.52 1.17 12.70
C ASP A 262 6.10 1.30 14.12
N ASN A 263 7.29 0.75 14.36
CA ASN A 263 8.04 1.00 15.59
C ASN A 263 8.35 2.50 15.76
N GLY A 264 8.91 3.17 14.75
CA GLY A 264 9.19 4.61 14.81
C GLY A 264 7.93 5.45 15.02
N LEU A 265 6.84 5.14 14.32
CA LEU A 265 5.57 5.84 14.41
C LEU A 265 4.94 5.81 15.80
N ARG A 266 5.14 4.73 16.56
CA ARG A 266 4.60 4.62 17.92
C ARG A 266 5.09 5.76 18.82
N ALA A 267 6.38 6.06 18.79
CA ALA A 267 6.96 7.15 19.59
C ALA A 267 6.45 8.52 19.09
N GLU A 268 6.34 8.69 17.78
CA GLU A 268 5.81 9.92 17.16
C GLU A 268 4.34 10.16 17.52
N ALA A 269 3.51 9.12 17.51
CA ALA A 269 2.11 9.20 17.92
C ALA A 269 1.98 9.65 19.40
N ILE A 270 2.78 9.07 20.30
CA ILE A 270 2.78 9.50 21.71
C ILE A 270 3.28 10.94 21.83
N LYS A 271 4.33 11.32 21.10
CA LYS A 271 4.88 12.69 21.08
C LYS A 271 3.81 13.70 20.62
N GLU A 272 3.16 13.43 19.50
CA GLU A 272 2.06 14.24 18.96
C GLU A 272 0.98 14.47 20.02
N ALA A 273 0.50 13.40 20.64
CA ALA A 273 -0.53 13.49 21.66
C ALA A 273 -0.08 14.29 22.88
N LEU A 274 1.17 14.12 23.34
CA LEU A 274 1.70 14.88 24.46
C LEU A 274 1.77 16.38 24.15
N LEU A 275 2.21 16.74 22.94
CA LEU A 275 2.29 18.14 22.48
C LEU A 275 0.91 18.80 22.39
N GLN A 276 -0.12 18.04 22.03
CA GLN A 276 -1.49 18.57 21.91
C GLN A 276 -2.24 18.62 23.24
N THR A 277 -1.77 17.93 24.28
CA THR A 277 -2.54 17.78 25.53
C THR A 277 -1.87 18.36 26.76
N SER A 278 -0.55 18.27 26.89
CA SER A 278 0.12 18.49 28.19
C SER A 278 1.49 19.15 28.12
N LEU A 279 2.17 19.08 26.98
CA LEU A 279 3.51 19.64 26.78
C LEU A 279 3.51 20.63 25.63
N LYS A 280 4.41 21.61 25.66
CA LYS A 280 4.57 22.60 24.57
C LYS A 280 5.92 22.53 23.86
N ASP A 281 6.85 21.75 24.41
CA ASP A 281 8.22 21.60 23.90
C ASP A 281 8.43 20.22 23.28
N GLU A 282 8.92 20.20 22.04
CA GLU A 282 9.08 18.98 21.25
C GLU A 282 10.14 18.04 21.83
N LYS A 283 11.26 18.58 22.31
CA LYS A 283 12.36 17.78 22.87
C LYS A 283 11.92 17.03 24.12
N THR A 284 11.21 17.71 25.00
CA THR A 284 10.65 17.14 26.23
C THR A 284 9.56 16.12 25.92
N ALA A 285 8.68 16.41 24.96
CA ALA A 285 7.64 15.48 24.53
C ALA A 285 8.24 14.19 23.95
N LEU A 286 9.28 14.29 23.11
CA LEU A 286 9.94 13.14 22.51
C LEU A 286 10.64 12.28 23.57
N ALA A 287 11.39 12.89 24.50
CA ALA A 287 12.04 12.15 25.58
C ALA A 287 11.01 11.40 26.45
N ARG A 288 9.87 12.03 26.73
CA ARG A 288 8.77 11.40 27.47
C ARG A 288 8.08 10.31 26.66
N ALA A 289 7.91 10.49 25.36
CA ALA A 289 7.33 9.50 24.47
C ALA A 289 8.14 8.20 24.47
N TYR A 290 9.47 8.27 24.36
CA TYR A 290 10.34 7.08 24.46
C TYR A 290 10.21 6.37 25.80
N LYS A 291 10.16 7.12 26.90
CA LYS A 291 9.99 6.54 28.24
C LYS A 291 8.65 5.80 28.38
N ILE A 292 7.58 6.35 27.80
CA ILE A 292 6.24 5.76 27.83
C ILE A 292 6.16 4.52 26.92
N ALA A 293 6.74 4.59 25.72
CA ALA A 293 6.74 3.50 24.73
C ALA A 293 7.49 2.24 25.23
N GLY A 294 8.47 2.41 26.13
CA GLY A 294 9.14 1.33 26.84
C GLY A 294 10.43 0.85 26.18
N THR A 295 11.07 -0.16 26.79
CA THR A 295 12.44 -0.59 26.46
C THR A 295 12.62 -1.23 25.08
N GLY A 296 11.54 -1.70 24.45
CA GLY A 296 11.57 -2.22 23.07
C GLY A 296 11.41 -1.15 21.99
N GLN A 297 11.23 0.12 22.37
CA GLN A 297 11.07 1.22 21.43
C GLN A 297 12.44 1.60 20.84
N LEU A 298 12.57 1.52 19.53
CA LEU A 298 13.76 2.04 18.85
C LEU A 298 13.68 3.56 18.77
N THR A 299 14.83 4.19 18.87
CA THR A 299 14.98 5.60 18.49
C THR A 299 14.87 5.75 16.98
N ILE A 300 14.47 6.94 16.51
CA ILE A 300 14.44 7.27 15.07
C ILE A 300 15.78 6.96 14.39
N LYS A 301 16.91 7.28 15.05
CA LYS A 301 18.24 6.95 14.55
C LYS A 301 18.44 5.44 14.34
N GLN A 302 18.06 4.62 15.33
CA GLN A 302 18.16 3.15 15.21
C GLN A 302 17.23 2.58 14.14
N VAL A 303 16.03 3.15 13.97
CA VAL A 303 15.10 2.77 12.88
C VAL A 303 15.77 3.01 11.53
N ILE A 304 16.34 4.21 11.34
CA ILE A 304 17.05 4.60 10.13
C ILE A 304 18.25 3.68 9.86
N GLU A 305 19.13 3.48 10.83
CA GLU A 305 20.33 2.66 10.69
C GLU A 305 19.99 1.21 10.30
N LYS A 306 18.99 0.61 10.95
CA LYS A 306 18.51 -0.73 10.59
C LYS A 306 17.91 -0.78 9.20
N ALA A 307 17.11 0.21 8.81
CA ALA A 307 16.51 0.27 7.48
C ALA A 307 17.58 0.39 6.39
N GLN A 308 18.61 1.19 6.61
CA GLN A 308 19.75 1.34 5.71
C GLN A 308 20.50 0.00 5.54
N GLU A 309 20.83 -0.68 6.65
CA GLU A 309 21.52 -1.97 6.63
C GLU A 309 20.74 -3.02 5.83
N LEU A 310 19.44 -3.16 6.12
CA LEU A 310 18.55 -4.07 5.38
C LEU A 310 18.55 -3.77 3.88
N CYS A 311 18.40 -2.50 3.50
CA CYS A 311 18.39 -2.10 2.10
C CYS A 311 19.72 -2.44 1.41
N ARG A 312 20.86 -2.09 2.02
CA ARG A 312 22.20 -2.38 1.46
C ARG A 312 22.36 -3.85 1.11
N VAL A 313 22.02 -4.75 2.04
CA VAL A 313 22.14 -6.20 1.82
C VAL A 313 21.23 -6.65 0.68
N TYR A 314 19.96 -6.24 0.70
CA TYR A 314 18.96 -6.68 -0.27
C TYR A 314 19.28 -6.25 -1.71
N PHE A 315 19.79 -5.03 -1.92
CA PHE A 315 20.14 -4.54 -3.25
C PHE A 315 21.49 -5.05 -3.74
N LYS A 316 22.47 -5.24 -2.85
CA LYS A 316 23.74 -5.87 -3.22
C LYS A 316 23.54 -7.28 -3.81
N GLU A 317 22.48 -7.97 -3.38
CA GLU A 317 22.05 -9.29 -3.87
C GLU A 317 21.21 -9.26 -5.16
N LYS A 318 21.00 -8.07 -5.73
CA LYS A 318 20.28 -7.83 -7.00
C LYS A 318 18.88 -8.42 -7.04
N ASN A 319 18.16 -8.33 -5.92
CA ASN A 319 16.86 -8.98 -5.75
C ASN A 319 15.76 -8.39 -6.66
N LEU A 320 15.79 -7.09 -6.95
CA LEU A 320 14.78 -6.48 -7.84
C LEU A 320 15.14 -6.60 -9.31
N GLU A 321 16.42 -6.43 -9.63
CA GLU A 321 16.94 -6.42 -11.01
C GLU A 321 16.68 -7.74 -11.73
N THR A 322 16.52 -8.82 -10.97
CA THR A 322 16.25 -10.17 -11.49
C THR A 322 14.87 -10.71 -11.07
N LEU A 323 13.98 -9.82 -10.63
CA LEU A 323 12.60 -10.16 -10.26
C LEU A 323 11.77 -10.58 -11.47
N ILE A 324 11.91 -9.90 -12.62
CA ILE A 324 11.14 -10.19 -13.83
C ILE A 324 11.80 -11.35 -14.57
N LYS A 325 11.02 -12.39 -14.90
CA LYS A 325 11.47 -13.55 -15.68
C LYS A 325 11.09 -13.46 -17.16
N GLY A 326 10.20 -12.54 -17.52
CA GLY A 326 9.72 -12.30 -18.87
C GLY A 326 8.24 -12.66 -19.06
N ILE A 327 7.80 -12.61 -20.31
CA ILE A 327 6.43 -12.93 -20.71
C ILE A 327 6.33 -14.39 -21.15
N ALA A 328 5.25 -15.07 -20.73
CA ALA A 328 4.93 -16.43 -21.15
C ALA A 328 3.50 -16.52 -21.67
N GLY A 329 3.26 -17.39 -22.65
CA GLY A 329 1.92 -17.72 -23.14
C GLY A 329 1.58 -19.18 -22.92
N ILE A 330 0.29 -19.50 -22.80
CA ILE A 330 -0.20 -20.88 -22.91
C ILE A 330 0.08 -21.33 -24.34
N LYS A 331 0.91 -22.37 -24.52
CA LYS A 331 1.07 -23.01 -25.82
C LYS A 331 -0.26 -23.62 -26.20
N LYS A 332 -0.86 -23.14 -27.30
CA LYS A 332 -2.00 -23.79 -27.92
C LYS A 332 -1.58 -25.11 -28.54
#